data_AF-A0A954H5C4-F1
#
_entry.id   AF-A0A954H5C4-F1
#
_cell.length_a   1.000
_cell.length_b   1.000
_cell.length_c   1.000
_cell.angle_alpha   90.00
_cell.angle_beta   90.00
_cell.angle_gamma   90.00
#
_symmetry.space_group_name_H-M   'P 1'
#
loop_
_entity.id
_entity.type
_entity.pdbx_description
1 polymer ?
#
loop_
_entity_poly.entity_id
_entity_poly.type
_entity_poly.pdbx_seq_one_letter_code
_entity_poly.pdbx_strand_id
1 'polypeptide(L)'
;MSRYHNPAIKLLTDQQVRYAPIEARMKQVERAEDFLTELEREKTYLYPEVSQQVLGYKGEHYPNLEISGEELAHDLRLFIEDLSGSANINAESVGEPVLTVKDVSHRYNVSTKTVDRWRDQ
;
A
#
# COMPACT_ATOMS: atom_id res chain seq x y z
N MET A 1 7.98 -13.40 14.58
CA MET A 1 8.78 -12.46 13.78
C MET A 1 7.84 -11.36 13.31
N SER A 2 8.19 -10.09 13.51
CA SER A 2 7.38 -8.97 13.02
C SER A 2 7.34 -9.04 11.48
N ARG A 3 6.15 -8.93 10.88
CA ARG A 3 5.99 -8.94 9.41
C ARG A 3 6.71 -7.73 8.77
N TYR A 4 6.74 -6.61 9.51
CA TYR A 4 7.49 -5.39 9.20
C TYR A 4 8.91 -5.45 9.78
N HIS A 5 9.87 -4.91 9.03
CA HIS A 5 11.25 -4.72 9.47
C HIS A 5 11.36 -3.50 10.39
N ASN A 6 10.77 -2.37 9.97
CA ASN A 6 10.81 -1.13 10.71
C ASN A 6 9.56 -0.93 11.58
N PRO A 7 9.69 -0.82 12.92
CA PRO A 7 8.56 -0.66 13.81
C PRO A 7 7.82 0.68 13.63
N ALA A 8 8.48 1.72 13.11
CA ALA A 8 7.85 3.01 12.83
C ALA A 8 6.86 2.91 11.66
N ILE A 9 7.22 2.16 10.60
CA ILE A 9 6.31 1.93 9.45
C ILE A 9 5.12 1.06 9.87
N LYS A 10 5.36 0.05 10.73
CA LYS A 10 4.27 -0.72 11.33
C LYS A 10 3.30 0.16 12.12
N LEU A 11 3.83 1.02 13.00
CA LEU A 11 3.01 1.93 13.80
C LEU A 11 2.21 2.88 12.92
N LEU A 12 2.83 3.40 11.86
CA LEU A 12 2.16 4.23 10.87
C LEU A 12 0.99 3.48 10.21
N THR A 13 1.23 2.26 9.75
CA THR A 13 0.20 1.39 9.15
C THR A 13 -0.96 1.19 10.13
N ASP A 14 -0.66 0.77 11.36
CA ASP A 14 -1.64 0.51 12.42
C ASP A 14 -2.51 1.75 12.71
N GLN A 15 -1.93 2.96 12.64
CA GLN A 15 -2.66 4.21 12.81
C GLN A 15 -3.59 4.51 11.63
N GLN A 16 -3.11 4.38 10.40
CA GLN A 16 -3.94 4.65 9.21
C GLN A 16 -5.09 3.65 9.11
N VAL A 17 -4.84 2.37 9.34
CA VAL A 17 -5.87 1.33 9.33
C VAL A 17 -6.97 1.59 10.37
N ARG A 18 -6.62 2.07 11.56
CA ARG A 18 -7.59 2.32 12.65
C ARG A 18 -8.36 3.62 12.51
N TYR A 19 -7.73 4.69 12.04
CA TYR A 19 -8.26 6.04 12.19
C TYR A 19 -8.48 6.78 10.87
N ALA A 20 -7.83 6.37 9.76
CA ALA A 20 -7.97 7.10 8.51
C ALA A 20 -9.29 6.74 7.78
N PRO A 21 -10.03 7.75 7.28
CA PRO A 21 -11.16 7.52 6.40
C PRO A 21 -10.77 6.70 5.15
N ILE A 22 -11.72 5.97 4.57
CA ILE A 22 -11.47 5.09 3.41
C ILE A 22 -10.82 5.87 2.25
N GLU A 23 -11.36 7.05 1.90
CA GLU A 23 -10.81 7.88 0.83
C GLU A 23 -9.35 8.31 1.09
N ALA A 24 -9.01 8.58 2.35
CA ALA A 24 -7.64 8.93 2.72
C ALA A 24 -6.71 7.71 2.59
N ARG A 25 -7.17 6.52 3.00
CA ARG A 25 -6.43 5.28 2.82
C ARG A 25 -6.16 4.96 1.36
N MET A 26 -7.14 5.14 0.47
CA MET A 26 -6.95 4.92 -0.96
C MET A 26 -5.89 5.85 -1.57
N LYS A 27 -5.94 7.13 -1.21
CA LYS A 27 -4.90 8.09 -1.65
C LYS A 27 -3.51 7.76 -1.11
N GLN A 28 -3.45 7.22 0.10
CA GLN A 28 -2.18 6.78 0.70
C GLN A 28 -1.63 5.52 0.02
N VAL A 29 -2.51 4.61 -0.41
CA VAL A 29 -2.15 3.43 -1.20
C VAL A 29 -1.57 3.86 -2.55
N GLU A 30 -2.29 4.70 -3.30
CA GLU A 30 -1.83 5.20 -4.61
C GLU A 30 -0.45 5.87 -4.49
N ARG A 31 -0.29 6.79 -3.52
CA ARG A 31 1.00 7.44 -3.27
C ARG A 31 2.10 6.47 -2.84
N ALA A 32 1.77 5.47 -2.05
CA ALA A 32 2.73 4.46 -1.63
C ALA A 32 3.17 3.57 -2.80
N GLU A 33 2.27 3.25 -3.73
CA GLU A 33 2.57 2.50 -4.95
C GLU A 33 3.49 3.29 -5.90
N ASP A 34 3.17 4.56 -6.12
CA ASP A 34 4.01 5.48 -6.91
C ASP A 34 5.41 5.59 -6.28
N PHE A 35 5.47 5.85 -4.97
CA PHE A 35 6.73 5.99 -4.26
C PHE A 35 7.54 4.69 -4.27
N LEU A 36 6.90 3.53 -4.14
CA LEU A 36 7.57 2.23 -4.21
C LEU A 36 8.18 1.97 -5.61
N THR A 37 7.57 2.51 -6.66
CA THR A 37 8.07 2.39 -8.04
C THR A 37 9.30 3.25 -8.29
N GLU A 38 9.33 4.45 -7.69
CA GLU A 38 10.45 5.40 -7.80
C GLU A 38 11.58 5.13 -6.81
N LEU A 39 11.33 4.33 -5.77
CA LEU A 39 12.28 4.07 -4.69
C LEU A 39 13.51 3.29 -5.17
N GLU A 40 14.68 3.76 -4.76
CA GLU A 40 15.97 3.12 -5.00
C GLU A 40 16.41 2.31 -3.77
N ARG A 41 16.55 0.99 -3.94
CA ARG A 41 16.82 0.05 -2.83
C ARG A 41 18.16 0.29 -2.10
N GLU A 42 19.13 0.85 -2.82
CA GLU A 42 20.49 1.10 -2.33
C GLU A 42 20.61 2.41 -1.54
N LYS A 43 19.57 3.26 -1.56
CA LYS A 43 19.54 4.53 -0.83
C LYS A 43 18.97 4.37 0.57
N THR A 44 19.30 5.32 1.43
CA THR A 44 18.69 5.47 2.75
C THR A 44 17.69 6.62 2.72
N TYR A 45 16.56 6.43 3.37
CA TYR A 45 15.48 7.41 3.43
C TYR A 45 15.20 7.79 4.88
N LEU A 46 14.92 9.06 5.14
CA LEU A 46 14.50 9.49 6.47
C LEU A 46 13.00 9.26 6.64
N TYR A 47 12.59 8.81 7.82
CA TYR A 47 11.17 8.57 8.14
C TYR A 47 10.26 9.77 7.82
N PRO A 48 10.63 11.04 8.12
CA PRO A 48 9.83 12.20 7.73
C PRO A 48 9.62 12.33 6.22
N GLU A 49 10.61 11.94 5.40
CA GLU A 49 10.50 11.97 3.94
C GLU A 49 9.53 10.88 3.47
N VAL A 50 9.65 9.67 4.02
CA VAL A 50 8.72 8.57 3.75
C VAL A 50 7.29 8.95 4.12
N SER A 51 7.08 9.50 5.31
CA SER A 51 5.76 9.95 5.76
C SER A 51 5.21 11.07 4.86
N GLN A 52 6.05 11.97 4.39
CA GLN A 52 5.65 13.03 3.45
C GLN A 52 5.21 12.46 2.11
N GLN A 53 5.91 11.45 1.59
CA GLN A 53 5.54 10.81 0.32
C GLN A 53 4.22 10.03 0.46
N VAL A 54 4.09 9.23 1.52
CA VAL A 54 2.93 8.34 1.69
C VAL A 54 1.69 9.09 2.19
N LEU A 55 1.83 9.96 3.19
CA LEU A 55 0.71 10.65 3.83
C LEU A 55 0.43 12.03 3.22
N GLY A 56 1.39 12.63 2.52
CA GLY A 56 1.31 13.99 2.01
C GLY A 56 1.72 15.07 3.02
N TYR A 57 2.17 14.70 4.23
CA TYR A 57 2.70 15.63 5.24
C TYR A 57 3.85 14.98 6.03
N LYS A 58 4.78 15.79 6.54
CA LYS A 58 5.90 15.31 7.36
C LYS A 58 5.38 14.89 8.73
N GLY A 59 5.59 13.62 9.07
CA GLY A 59 5.40 13.13 10.43
C GLY A 59 6.41 13.78 11.38
N GLU A 60 5.94 14.26 12.52
CA GLU A 60 6.80 14.87 13.55
C GLU A 60 7.58 13.83 14.38
N HIS A 61 7.18 12.56 14.28
CA HIS A 61 7.81 11.45 14.99
C HIS A 61 9.07 10.97 14.26
N TYR A 62 10.09 10.57 15.04
CA TYR A 62 11.32 9.96 14.53
C TYR A 62 12.06 10.77 13.44
N PRO A 63 12.41 12.05 13.68
CA PRO A 63 12.95 12.94 12.65
C PRO A 63 14.29 12.50 12.05
N ASN A 64 15.08 11.74 12.82
CA ASN A 64 16.41 11.27 12.44
C ASN A 64 16.43 9.75 12.16
N LEU A 65 15.26 9.10 12.07
CA LEU A 65 15.21 7.67 11.79
C LEU A 65 15.49 7.43 10.31
N GLU A 66 16.61 6.77 10.06
CA GLU A 66 17.01 6.30 8.75
C GLU A 66 16.46 4.89 8.50
N ILE A 67 15.98 4.65 7.28
CA ILE A 67 15.44 3.38 6.83
C ILE A 67 16.14 3.04 5.53
N SER A 68 16.70 1.83 5.43
CA SER A 68 17.28 1.37 4.17
C SER A 68 16.20 1.22 3.11
N GLY A 69 16.53 1.52 1.84
CA GLY A 69 15.60 1.39 0.73
C GLY A 69 15.08 -0.04 0.57
N GLU A 70 15.91 -1.05 0.88
CA GLU A 70 15.49 -2.45 0.86
C GLU A 70 14.41 -2.76 1.91
N GLU A 71 14.63 -2.38 3.18
CA GLU A 71 13.64 -2.55 4.25
C GLU A 71 12.38 -1.73 3.96
N LEU A 72 12.55 -0.50 3.49
CA LEU A 72 11.46 0.40 3.17
C LEU A 72 10.61 -0.16 2.03
N ALA A 73 11.21 -0.70 0.98
CA ALA A 73 10.48 -1.31 -0.13
C ALA A 73 9.65 -2.51 0.34
N HIS A 74 10.18 -3.31 1.26
CA HIS A 74 9.43 -4.41 1.87
C HIS A 74 8.27 -3.89 2.71
N ASP A 75 8.53 -2.97 3.62
CA ASP A 75 7.53 -2.46 4.54
C ASP A 75 6.43 -1.64 3.83
N LEU A 76 6.76 -0.94 2.74
CA LEU A 76 5.78 -0.24 1.90
C LEU A 76 4.84 -1.22 1.19
N ARG A 77 5.33 -2.36 0.70
CA ARG A 77 4.45 -3.41 0.13
C ARG A 77 3.44 -3.89 1.16
N LEU A 78 3.88 -4.12 2.40
CA LEU A 78 3.00 -4.51 3.49
C LEU A 78 2.02 -3.41 3.88
N PHE A 79 2.48 -2.15 3.91
CA PHE A 79 1.63 -0.99 4.13
C PHE A 79 0.50 -0.92 3.09
N ILE A 80 0.81 -1.09 1.81
CA ILE A 80 -0.16 -1.11 0.71
C ILE A 80 -1.15 -2.25 0.90
N GLU A 81 -0.67 -3.48 1.14
CA GLU A 81 -1.53 -4.65 1.37
C GLU A 81 -2.50 -4.45 2.54
N ASP A 82 -1.98 -3.98 3.68
CA ASP A 82 -2.76 -3.85 4.90
C ASP A 82 -3.76 -2.68 4.81
N LEU A 83 -3.39 -1.56 4.18
CA LEU A 83 -4.33 -0.44 3.96
C LEU A 83 -5.42 -0.83 2.97
N SER A 84 -5.07 -1.43 1.82
CA SER A 84 -6.03 -1.88 0.81
C SER A 84 -6.96 -2.95 1.35
N GLY A 85 -6.44 -3.92 2.11
CA GLY A 85 -7.24 -4.97 2.73
C GLY A 85 -8.12 -4.47 3.89
N SER A 86 -7.66 -3.46 4.64
CA SER A 86 -8.46 -2.84 5.71
C SER A 86 -9.59 -1.95 5.19
N ALA A 87 -9.41 -1.42 3.98
CA ALA A 87 -10.46 -0.73 3.29
C ALA A 87 -11.44 -1.84 2.86
N ASN A 88 -12.47 -2.08 3.68
CA ASN A 88 -13.58 -2.96 3.34
C ASN A 88 -14.41 -2.30 2.22
N ILE A 89 -13.76 -2.08 1.09
CA ILE A 89 -14.20 -1.28 -0.04
C ILE A 89 -15.42 -1.98 -0.60
N ASN A 90 -16.56 -1.32 -0.49
CA ASN A 90 -17.69 -1.69 -1.32
C ASN A 90 -17.31 -1.35 -2.76
N ALA A 91 -17.42 -2.32 -3.68
CA ALA A 91 -17.08 -2.15 -5.10
C ALA A 91 -17.73 -0.91 -5.74
N GLU A 92 -18.85 -0.44 -5.19
CA GLU A 92 -19.58 0.75 -5.64
C GLU A 92 -18.91 2.09 -5.27
N SER A 93 -17.96 2.09 -4.32
CA SER A 93 -17.30 3.30 -3.81
C SER A 93 -15.95 3.63 -4.47
N VAL A 94 -15.46 2.79 -5.38
CA VAL A 94 -14.21 3.02 -6.11
C VAL A 94 -14.51 3.77 -7.41
N GLY A 95 -13.92 4.94 -7.60
CA GLY A 95 -14.04 5.74 -8.82
C GLY A 95 -13.30 5.16 -10.03
N GLU A 96 -12.55 4.07 -9.81
CA GLU A 96 -11.88 3.28 -10.85
C GLU A 96 -12.73 2.08 -11.27
N PRO A 97 -12.58 1.56 -12.49
CA PRO A 97 -13.39 0.45 -12.97
C PRO A 97 -13.12 -0.82 -12.15
N VAL A 98 -14.06 -1.19 -11.29
CA VAL A 98 -14.06 -2.51 -10.66
C VAL A 98 -14.43 -3.55 -11.71
N LEU A 99 -13.44 -4.35 -12.09
CA LEU A 99 -13.63 -5.41 -13.05
C LEU A 99 -14.27 -6.62 -12.37
N THR A 100 -15.40 -7.06 -12.92
CA THR A 100 -15.95 -8.36 -12.58
C THR A 100 -15.02 -9.47 -13.09
N VAL A 101 -15.16 -10.69 -12.58
CA VAL A 101 -14.47 -11.88 -13.11
C VAL A 101 -14.66 -12.00 -14.63
N LYS A 102 -15.84 -11.61 -15.13
CA LYS A 102 -16.15 -11.58 -16.56
C LYS A 102 -15.34 -10.53 -17.31
N ASP A 103 -15.13 -9.35 -16.73
CA ASP A 103 -14.35 -8.28 -17.35
C ASP A 103 -12.85 -8.62 -17.43
N VAL A 104 -12.30 -9.26 -16.38
CA VAL A 104 -10.93 -9.77 -16.38
C VAL A 104 -10.77 -10.89 -17.42
N SER A 105 -11.73 -11.81 -17.47
CA SER A 105 -11.79 -12.90 -18.46
C SER A 105 -11.77 -12.34 -19.90
N HIS A 106 -12.57 -11.31 -20.18
CA HIS A 106 -12.62 -10.68 -21.49
C HIS A 106 -11.33 -9.91 -21.82
N ARG A 107 -10.77 -9.17 -20.85
CA ARG A 107 -9.56 -8.35 -21.05
C ARG A 107 -8.32 -9.19 -21.35
N TYR A 108 -8.17 -10.32 -20.67
CA TYR A 108 -7.01 -11.21 -20.83
C TYR A 108 -7.29 -12.42 -21.73
N ASN A 109 -8.48 -12.51 -22.33
CA ASN A 109 -8.94 -13.61 -23.18
C ASN A 109 -8.76 -14.99 -22.53
N VAL A 110 -9.04 -15.06 -21.22
CA VAL A 110 -8.97 -16.30 -20.42
C VAL A 110 -10.36 -16.67 -19.91
N SER A 111 -10.57 -17.93 -19.56
CA SER A 111 -11.85 -18.35 -18.97
C SER A 111 -12.06 -17.74 -17.58
N THR A 112 -13.32 -17.55 -17.16
CA THR A 112 -13.64 -17.13 -15.79
C THR A 112 -13.07 -18.10 -14.75
N LYS A 113 -13.02 -19.41 -15.06
CA LYS A 113 -12.37 -20.43 -14.23
C LYS A 113 -10.87 -20.21 -14.04
N THR A 114 -10.19 -19.63 -15.04
CA THR A 114 -8.77 -19.26 -14.93
C THR A 114 -8.59 -18.09 -13.99
N VAL A 115 -9.48 -17.10 -14.07
CA VAL A 115 -9.47 -15.93 -13.18
C VAL A 115 -9.81 -16.32 -11.75
N ASP A 116 -10.80 -17.19 -11.53
CA ASP A 116 -11.13 -17.72 -10.20
C ASP A 116 -9.92 -18.43 -9.58
N ARG A 117 -9.18 -19.22 -10.38
CA ARG A 117 -7.94 -19.86 -9.92
C ARG A 117 -6.85 -18.86 -9.52
N TRP A 118 -6.77 -17.69 -10.16
CA TRP A 118 -5.83 -16.64 -9.76
C TRP A 118 -6.23 -15.95 -8.45
N ARG A 119 -7.51 -15.98 -8.06
CA ARG A 119 -7.99 -15.42 -6.79
C ARG A 119 -7.72 -16.34 -5.60
N ASP A 120 -7.66 -17.65 -5.85
CA ASP A 120 -7.44 -18.68 -4.83
C ASP A 120 -5.94 -18.97 -4.54
N GLN A 121 -5.02 -18.32 -5.26
CA GLN A 121 -3.56 -18.44 -5.08
C GLN A 121 -2.97 -17.21 -4.38
#